data_AF-A0A7K4DJB1-F1
#
_entry.id   AF-A0A7K4DJB1-F1
#
_cell.length_a   1.000
_cell.length_b   1.000
_cell.length_c   1.000
_cell.angle_alpha   90.00
_cell.angle_beta   90.00
_cell.angle_gamma   90.00
#
_symmetry.space_group_name_H-M   'P 1'
#
loop_
_entity.id
_entity.type
_entity.pdbx_description
1 polymer ?
#
loop_
_entity_poly.entity_id
_entity_poly.type
_entity_poly.pdbx_seq_one_letter_code
_entity_poly.pdbx_strand_id
1 'polypeptide(L)' 'MVYRWNERKDVDEAIVVVMNTVDQGQEIQGWLMRTLQQAIYDSDPELAGYFFRELERHRPGALRYFRKPTF' A
#
# COMPACT_ATOMS: atom_id res chain seq x y z
N MET A 1 6.99 14.02 7.48
CA MET A 1 6.22 14.03 6.23
C MET A 1 4.98 13.18 6.47
N VAL A 2 3.79 13.78 6.45
CA VAL A 2 2.54 13.03 6.50
C VAL A 2 2.34 12.49 5.08
N TYR A 3 2.47 11.18 4.90
CA TYR A 3 2.16 10.54 3.63
C TYR A 3 0.64 10.48 3.52
N ARG A 4 0.00 11.55 3.07
CA ARG A 4 -1.44 11.57 2.79
C ARG A 4 -1.63 11.56 1.28
N TRP A 5 -2.43 10.62 0.78
CA TRP A 5 -2.87 10.60 -0.60
C TRP A 5 -3.95 11.66 -0.78
N ASN A 6 -3.72 12.58 -1.72
CA ASN A 6 -4.67 13.61 -2.10
C ASN A 6 -5.34 13.26 -3.43
N GLU A 7 -4.69 12.47 -4.28
CA GLU A 7 -5.21 12.02 -5.56
C GLU A 7 -4.86 10.56 -5.86
N ARG A 8 -5.52 9.98 -6.87
CA ARG A 8 -5.28 8.58 -7.29
C ARG A 8 -3.84 8.33 -7.71
N LYS A 9 -3.18 9.35 -8.27
CA LYS A 9 -1.79 9.26 -8.70
C LYS A 9 -0.84 8.93 -7.52
N ASP A 10 -1.08 9.51 -6.35
CA ASP A 10 -0.28 9.21 -5.15
C ASP A 10 -0.40 7.72 -4.76
N VAL A 11 -1.59 7.15 -4.97
CA VAL A 11 -1.87 5.74 -4.73
C VAL A 11 -1.15 4.87 -5.77
N ASP A 12 -1.21 5.25 -7.05
CA ASP A 12 -0.52 4.52 -8.12
C ASP A 12 1.00 4.50 -7.90
N GLU A 13 1.59 5.61 -7.46
CA GLU A 13 3.01 5.67 -7.10
C GLU A 13 3.34 4.73 -5.93
N ALA A 14 2.50 4.69 -4.90
CA ALA A 14 2.65 3.77 -3.78
C ALA A 14 2.58 2.30 -4.22
N ILE A 15 1.68 1.96 -5.15
CA ILE A 15 1.59 0.61 -5.74
C ILE A 15 2.86 0.26 -6.50
N VAL A 16 3.40 1.17 -7.32
CA VAL A 16 4.65 0.95 -8.05
C VAL A 16 5.82 0.69 -7.10
N VAL A 17 5.90 1.41 -5.97
CA VAL A 17 6.92 1.16 -4.94
C VAL A 17 6.79 -0.25 -4.37
N VAL A 18 5.57 -0.66 -3.99
CA VAL A 18 5.29 -2.01 -3.50
C VAL A 18 5.67 -3.07 -4.55
N MET A 19 5.32 -2.84 -5.81
CA MET A 19 5.66 -3.75 -6.90
C MET A 19 7.17 -3.87 -7.08
N ASN A 20 7.90 -2.75 -7.10
CA ASN A 20 9.36 -2.76 -7.23
C ASN A 20 10.03 -3.50 -6.07
N THR A 21 9.57 -3.30 -4.83
CA THR A 21 10.12 -4.03 -3.67
C THR A 21 9.90 -5.54 -3.81
N VAL A 22 8.69 -5.97 -4.16
CA VAL A 22 8.38 -7.39 -4.31
C VAL A 22 9.07 -8.00 -5.55
N ASP A 23 9.20 -7.26 -6.66
CA ASP A 23 9.93 -7.70 -7.86
C ASP A 23 11.41 -7.91 -7.59
N GLN A 24 12.00 -7.11 -6.70
CA GLN A 24 13.38 -7.30 -6.25
C GLN A 24 13.54 -8.50 -5.30
N GLY A 25 12.48 -9.28 -5.06
CA GLY A 25 12.46 -10.38 -4.10
C GLY A 25 12.64 -9.92 -2.65
N GLN A 26 12.50 -8.61 -2.40
CA GLN A 26 12.58 -8.07 -1.06
C GLN A 26 11.21 -8.20 -0.39
N GLU A 27 11.21 -8.62 0.86
CA GLU A 27 10.01 -8.48 1.67
C GLU A 27 9.69 -7.00 1.89
N ILE A 28 8.40 -6.68 1.92
CA ILE A 28 7.94 -5.36 2.30
C ILE A 28 8.44 -5.10 3.72
N GLN A 29 9.46 -4.25 3.83
CA GLN A 29 10.06 -3.94 5.11
C GLN A 29 9.05 -3.25 6.02
N GLY A 30 9.15 -3.48 7.33
CA GLY A 30 8.19 -2.96 8.30
C GLY A 30 8.02 -1.44 8.28
N TRP A 31 9.04 -0.68 7.84
CA TRP A 31 8.91 0.77 7.68
C TRP A 31 7.97 1.14 6.51
N LEU A 32 8.10 0.47 5.35
CA LEU A 32 7.24 0.70 4.18
C LEU A 32 5.79 0.31 4.50
N MET A 33 5.60 -0.80 5.20
CA MET A 33 4.28 -1.21 5.68
C MET A 33 3.65 -0.15 6.60
N ARG A 34 4.41 0.39 7.56
CA ARG A 34 3.93 1.44 8.46
C ARG A 34 3.59 2.73 7.72
N THR A 35 4.43 3.15 6.77
CA THR A 35 4.19 4.35 5.96
C THR A 35 2.91 4.20 5.15
N LEU A 36 2.70 3.05 4.50
CA LEU A 36 1.48 2.78 3.73
C LEU A 36 0.25 2.67 4.63
N GLN A 37 0.37 2.06 5.81
CA GLN A 37 -0.74 2.01 6.78
C GLN A 37 -1.13 3.40 7.28
N GLN A 38 -0.15 4.27 7.58
CA GLN A 38 -0.44 5.66 7.93
C GLN A 38 -1.09 6.40 6.76
N ALA A 39 -0.61 6.17 5.53
CA ALA A 39 -1.21 6.77 4.35
C ALA A 39 -2.66 6.34 4.16
N ILE A 40 -2.94 5.05 4.28
CA ILE A 40 -4.30 4.50 4.21
C ILE A 40 -5.20 5.11 5.28
N TYR A 41 -4.68 5.32 6.50
CA TYR A 41 -5.46 5.85 7.62
C TYR A 41 -5.71 7.35 7.53
N ASP A 42 -4.73 8.12 7.06
CA ASP A 42 -4.80 9.59 6.99
C ASP A 42 -5.48 10.09 5.69
N SER A 43 -5.63 9.20 4.70
CA SER A 43 -6.22 9.53 3.39
C SER A 43 -7.72 9.27 3.33
N ASP A 44 -8.34 9.76 2.25
CA ASP A 44 -9.75 9.51 1.98
C ASP A 44 -10.05 7.99 1.88
N PRO A 45 -11.14 7.50 2.50
CA PRO A 45 -11.59 6.12 2.36
C PRO A 45 -11.70 5.63 0.91
N GLU A 46 -12.05 6.50 -0.04
CA GLU A 46 -12.10 6.15 -1.47
C GLU A 46 -10.72 5.81 -2.03
N LEU A 47 -9.69 6.59 -1.64
CA LEU A 47 -8.31 6.36 -2.05
C LEU A 47 -7.72 5.12 -1.37
N ALA A 48 -8.04 4.90 -0.10
CA ALA A 48 -7.74 3.66 0.60
C ALA A 48 -8.34 2.44 -0.12
N GLY A 49 -9.63 2.51 -0.49
CA GLY A 49 -10.29 1.44 -1.23
C GLY A 49 -9.74 1.25 -2.66
N TYR A 50 -9.25 2.32 -3.29
CA TYR A 50 -8.57 2.24 -4.57
C TYR A 50 -7.21 1.52 -4.45
N PHE A 51 -6.42 1.82 -3.41
CA PHE A 51 -5.16 1.14 -3.13
C PHE A 51 -5.33 -0.37 -3.01
N PHE A 52 -6.28 -0.84 -2.21
CA PHE A 52 -6.49 -2.28 -2.03
C PHE A 52 -6.92 -2.97 -3.33
N ARG A 53 -7.75 -2.32 -4.16
CA ARG A 53 -8.18 -2.85 -5.45
C ARG A 53 -7.04 -2.97 -6.45
N GLU A 54 -6.21 -1.93 -6.56
CA GLU A 54 -5.04 -1.99 -7.46
C GLU A 54 -4.01 -2.98 -6.94
N LEU A 55 -3.78 -3.03 -5.63
CA LEU A 55 -2.87 -4.01 -5.04
C LEU A 55 -3.34 -5.45 -5.29
N GLU A 56 -4.64 -5.73 -5.13
CA GLU A 56 -5.23 -7.03 -5.45
C GLU A 56 -5.08 -7.39 -6.93
N ARG A 57 -5.28 -6.41 -7.82
CA ARG A 57 -5.19 -6.60 -9.27
C ARG A 57 -3.78 -6.91 -9.75
N HIS A 58 -2.78 -6.19 -9.24
CA HIS A 58 -1.39 -6.35 -9.67
C HIS A 58 -0.67 -7.46 -8.90
N ARG A 59 -0.90 -7.55 -7.59
CA ARG A 59 -0.23 -8.53 -6.71
C ARG A 59 -1.14 -8.95 -5.55
N PRO A 60 -2.05 -9.91 -5.77
CA PRO A 60 -2.92 -10.43 -4.71
C PRO A 60 -2.11 -11.04 -3.54
N GLY A 61 -0.91 -11.56 -3.81
CA GLY A 61 0.00 -12.05 -2.77
C GLY A 61 0.53 -10.96 -1.83
N ALA A 62 0.57 -9.69 -2.25
CA ALA A 62 1.02 -8.58 -1.42
C ALA A 62 -0.04 -8.18 -0.38
N LEU A 63 -1.32 -8.50 -0.60
CA LEU A 63 -2.41 -8.25 0.36
C LEU A 63 -2.15 -8.89 1.72
N ARG A 64 -1.40 -9.99 1.78
CA ARG A 64 -1.04 -10.67 3.05
C ARG A 64 -0.25 -9.77 4.00
N TYR A 65 0.47 -8.79 3.48
CA TYR A 65 1.26 -7.84 4.27
C TYR A 65 0.39 -6.71 4.86
N PHE A 66 -0.77 -6.44 4.26
CA PHE A 66 -1.66 -5.35 4.68
C PHE A 66 -2.95 -5.85 5.34
N ARG A 67 -3.29 -7.13 5.21
CA ARG A 67 -4.30 -7.78 6.04
C ARG A 67 -3.84 -7.71 7.50
N LYS A 68 -4.57 -6.96 8.32
CA LYS A 68 -4.35 -6.91 9.79
C LYS A 68 -4.17 -8.35 10.29
N PRO A 69 -3.10 -8.65 11.05
CA PRO A 69 -3.08 -9.87 11.83
C PRO A 69 -4.18 -9.73 12.86
N THR A 70 -5.28 -10.46 12.68
CA THR A 70 -6.15 -10.84 13.79
C THR A 70 -5.33 -11.76 14.68
N PHE A 71 -4.71 -11.17 15.71
CA PHE A 71 -4.26 -11.90 16.89
C PHE A 71 -5.48 -12.31 17.72
#